data_AF-A0A2I0QLE3-F1
#
_entry.id   AF-A0A2I0QLE3-F1
#
_cell.length_a   1.000
_cell.length_b   1.000
_cell.length_c   1.000
_cell.angle_alpha   90.00
_cell.angle_beta   90.00
_cell.angle_gamma   90.00
#
_symmetry.space_group_name_H-M   'P 1'
#
loop_
_entity.id
_entity.type
_entity.pdbx_description
1 polymer ?
#
loop_
_entity_poly.entity_id
_entity_poly.type
_entity_poly.pdbx_seq_one_letter_code
_entity_poly.pdbx_strand_id
1 'polypeptide(L)'
;YKDFLEAIFDVRYEGILTKIKNLVIRQKETVDDVISELGKIHKIPIPNGIFTRIFKEEKPKNAFIYILDIIKNIKKEGKKPVFIIDELQKIGDIKIDGFLIYDVFNFFIRLTKELHICHVFALSSDSLFIERVYAEAMLQGRANYILVDDFDEQTTKKFLEKYNISKEEQEIAYNYFGGKPRTLADYILANDRNKYIEQMILERKSEIKSILRDVREFGDEIKVRDKGFPVSYEILLETLKKFKETEKRNSDEINETAKRYLVSKNILFADCVKDYVKQQSRINLIAIREILKEI
;
A
#
# COMPACT_ATOMS: atom_id res chain seq x y z
N TYR A 1 7.45 4.58 -19.77
CA TYR A 1 7.92 3.57 -18.81
C TYR A 1 8.86 4.15 -17.75
N LYS A 2 9.14 5.46 -17.79
CA LYS A 2 9.99 6.19 -16.85
C LYS A 2 9.58 5.99 -15.39
N ASP A 3 8.31 6.25 -15.11
CA ASP A 3 7.76 6.19 -13.74
C ASP A 3 7.89 4.77 -13.14
N PHE A 4 7.77 3.73 -13.97
CA PHE A 4 7.95 2.33 -13.57
C PHE A 4 9.41 2.04 -13.22
N LEU A 5 10.35 2.51 -14.05
CA LEU A 5 11.77 2.36 -13.80
C LEU A 5 12.21 3.15 -12.57
N GLU A 6 11.66 4.35 -12.35
CA GLU A 6 11.94 5.16 -11.17
C GLU A 6 11.30 4.61 -9.89
N ALA A 7 10.18 3.88 -10.00
CA ALA A 7 9.57 3.18 -8.88
C ALA A 7 10.45 2.00 -8.40
N ILE A 8 11.03 1.24 -9.33
CA ILE A 8 11.77 0.00 -9.03
C ILE A 8 13.26 0.23 -8.80
N PHE A 9 13.88 1.17 -9.51
CA PHE A 9 15.33 1.37 -9.49
C PHE A 9 15.78 2.63 -8.75
N ASP A 10 16.92 2.53 -8.06
CA ASP A 10 17.67 3.69 -7.58
C ASP A 10 18.77 4.05 -8.57
N VAL A 11 18.66 5.25 -9.14
CA VAL A 11 19.59 5.81 -10.12
C VAL A 11 20.68 6.64 -9.42
N ARG A 12 20.52 6.98 -8.13
CA ARG A 12 21.45 7.85 -7.41
C ARG A 12 22.58 7.08 -6.70
N TYR A 13 23.22 6.17 -7.43
CA TYR A 13 24.26 5.30 -6.87
C TYR A 13 25.60 5.36 -7.63
N GLU A 14 26.06 6.55 -7.99
CA GLU A 14 27.38 6.74 -8.64
C GLU A 14 28.56 6.33 -7.73
N GLY A 15 28.43 6.44 -6.40
CA GLY A 15 29.50 6.08 -5.46
C GLY A 15 29.81 4.58 -5.38
N ILE A 16 28.78 3.73 -5.40
CA ILE A 16 28.94 2.26 -5.45
C ILE A 16 29.35 1.81 -6.85
N LEU A 17 28.94 2.52 -7.91
CA LEU A 17 29.28 2.16 -9.28
C LEU A 17 30.76 2.24 -9.61
N THR A 18 31.49 3.19 -9.04
CA THR A 18 32.95 3.25 -9.19
C THR A 18 33.63 2.05 -8.52
N LYS A 19 33.07 1.57 -7.39
CA LYS A 19 33.48 0.31 -6.76
C LYS A 19 33.07 -0.90 -7.60
N ILE A 20 31.81 -1.01 -8.07
CA ILE A 20 31.31 -2.11 -8.89
C ILE A 20 32.06 -2.20 -10.24
N LYS A 21 32.37 -1.08 -10.90
CA LYS A 21 33.18 -1.07 -12.14
C LYS A 21 34.59 -1.58 -11.86
N ASN A 22 35.20 -1.18 -10.75
CA ASN A 22 36.52 -1.70 -10.35
C ASN A 22 36.45 -3.18 -9.92
N LEU A 23 35.34 -3.63 -9.32
CA LEU A 23 35.03 -5.02 -8.90
C LEU A 23 34.75 -5.96 -10.08
N VAL A 24 34.07 -5.49 -11.13
CA VAL A 24 33.74 -6.27 -12.33
C VAL A 24 34.95 -6.35 -13.27
N ILE A 25 35.85 -5.35 -13.25
CA ILE A 25 37.04 -5.30 -14.11
C ILE A 25 38.27 -5.94 -13.46
N ARG A 26 38.38 -5.97 -12.12
CA ARG A 26 39.43 -6.70 -11.40
C ARG A 26 38.87 -7.95 -10.75
N GLN A 27 39.17 -9.10 -11.33
CA GLN A 27 39.12 -10.40 -10.65
C GLN A 27 39.95 -10.34 -9.36
N LYS A 28 39.37 -9.96 -8.21
CA LYS A 28 39.86 -10.29 -6.83
C LYS A 28 39.13 -9.65 -5.65
N GLU A 29 37.97 -9.03 -5.80
CA GLU A 29 37.08 -8.75 -4.66
C GLU A 29 35.74 -9.44 -4.91
N THR A 30 35.26 -10.20 -3.91
CA THR A 30 34.18 -11.17 -4.08
C THR A 30 32.83 -10.45 -4.20
N VAL A 31 31.89 -11.08 -4.92
CA VAL A 31 30.50 -10.64 -5.07
C VAL A 31 29.80 -10.41 -3.70
N ASP A 32 30.38 -10.98 -2.64
CA ASP A 32 30.02 -10.78 -1.24
C ASP A 32 30.00 -9.31 -0.80
N ASP A 33 30.93 -8.47 -1.27
CA ASP A 33 31.01 -7.06 -0.85
C ASP A 33 29.84 -6.24 -1.41
N VAL A 34 29.46 -6.50 -2.67
CA VAL A 34 28.31 -5.86 -3.34
C VAL A 34 26.99 -6.30 -2.70
N ILE A 35 26.88 -7.56 -2.30
CA ILE A 35 25.67 -8.11 -1.68
C ILE A 35 25.51 -7.63 -0.22
N SER A 36 26.61 -7.39 0.48
CA SER A 36 26.60 -6.83 1.83
C SER A 36 26.09 -5.38 1.87
N GLU A 37 26.40 -4.57 0.83
CA GLU A 37 25.90 -3.19 0.71
C GLU A 37 24.46 -3.14 0.16
N LEU A 38 24.05 -4.10 -0.69
CA LEU A 38 22.68 -4.23 -1.22
C LEU A 38 21.60 -4.43 -0.15
N GLY A 39 21.93 -5.11 0.95
CA GLY A 39 20.98 -5.40 2.04
C GLY A 39 20.42 -4.17 2.76
N LYS A 40 20.93 -2.96 2.47
CA LYS A 40 20.52 -1.69 3.10
C LYS A 40 19.74 -0.75 2.17
N ILE A 41 19.51 -1.13 0.91
CA ILE A 41 18.96 -0.22 -0.11
C ILE A 41 17.48 -0.51 -0.33
N HIS A 42 16.64 0.54 -0.30
CA HIS A 42 15.19 0.45 -0.44
C HIS A 42 14.72 0.23 -1.89
N LYS A 43 15.63 0.27 -2.87
CA LYS A 43 15.38 0.17 -4.32
C LYS A 43 16.49 -0.64 -4.98
N ILE A 44 16.22 -1.27 -6.13
CA ILE A 44 17.22 -2.07 -6.85
C ILE A 44 18.27 -1.11 -7.42
N PRO A 45 19.56 -1.20 -7.05
CA PRO A 45 20.55 -0.32 -7.63
C PRO A 45 20.80 -0.71 -9.09
N ILE A 46 21.00 0.30 -9.93
CA ILE A 46 21.26 0.10 -11.35
C ILE A 46 22.35 1.08 -11.83
N PRO A 47 23.31 0.65 -12.66
CA PRO A 47 24.28 1.56 -13.26
C PRO A 47 23.63 2.66 -14.08
N ASN A 48 24.02 3.94 -13.90
CA ASN A 48 23.52 5.07 -14.71
C ASN A 48 23.59 4.81 -16.22
N GLY A 49 24.65 4.16 -16.70
CA GLY A 49 24.78 3.78 -18.10
C GLY A 49 23.76 2.71 -18.55
N ILE A 50 23.43 1.74 -17.69
CA ILE A 50 22.42 0.71 -17.94
C ILE A 50 21.02 1.32 -17.82
N PHE A 51 20.77 2.10 -16.76
CA PHE A 51 19.52 2.84 -16.59
C PHE A 51 19.23 3.72 -17.79
N THR A 52 20.20 4.51 -18.26
CA THR A 52 20.06 5.37 -19.44
C THR A 52 19.81 4.55 -20.71
N ARG A 53 20.37 3.35 -20.85
CA ARG A 53 20.11 2.46 -22.00
C ARG A 53 18.70 1.85 -21.95
N ILE A 54 18.31 1.30 -20.80
CA ILE A 54 16.95 0.78 -20.57
C ILE A 54 15.92 1.89 -20.79
N PHE A 55 16.24 3.11 -20.35
CA PHE A 55 15.44 4.30 -20.53
C PHE A 55 15.35 4.74 -22.00
N LYS A 56 16.48 4.83 -22.71
CA LYS A 56 16.54 5.23 -24.13
C LYS A 56 15.82 4.26 -25.07
N GLU A 57 15.81 2.98 -24.74
CA GLU A 57 15.14 1.97 -25.54
C GLU A 57 13.64 1.88 -25.27
N GLU A 58 13.12 2.58 -24.25
CA GLU A 58 11.71 2.55 -23.79
C GLU A 58 11.14 1.13 -23.59
N LYS A 59 12.00 0.14 -23.36
CA LYS A 59 11.62 -1.28 -23.27
C LYS A 59 11.61 -1.72 -21.81
N PRO A 60 10.44 -1.84 -21.14
CA PRO A 60 10.34 -2.34 -19.76
C PRO A 60 10.91 -3.76 -19.62
N LYS A 61 10.89 -4.56 -20.71
CA LYS A 61 11.46 -5.91 -20.74
C LYS A 61 12.96 -5.94 -20.41
N ASN A 62 13.70 -4.88 -20.73
CA ASN A 62 15.13 -4.81 -20.38
C ASN A 62 15.35 -4.69 -18.87
N ALA A 63 14.42 -4.04 -18.14
CA ALA A 63 14.45 -4.00 -16.69
C ALA A 63 14.20 -5.38 -16.08
N PHE A 64 13.25 -6.14 -16.60
CA PHE A 64 12.99 -7.51 -16.14
C PHE A 64 14.20 -8.43 -16.36
N ILE A 65 14.88 -8.32 -17.50
CA ILE A 65 16.11 -9.07 -17.77
C ILE A 65 17.19 -8.72 -16.75
N TYR A 66 17.40 -7.42 -16.49
CA TYR A 66 18.39 -6.98 -15.52
C TYR A 66 18.10 -7.51 -14.10
N ILE A 67 16.85 -7.42 -13.64
CA ILE A 67 16.43 -7.94 -12.33
C ILE A 67 16.61 -9.46 -12.28
N LEU A 68 16.24 -10.16 -13.36
CA LEU A 68 16.41 -11.61 -13.46
C LEU A 68 17.87 -12.04 -13.31
N ASP A 69 18.79 -11.32 -13.94
CA ASP A 69 20.22 -11.62 -13.87
C ASP A 69 20.78 -11.41 -12.46
N ILE A 70 20.38 -10.32 -11.78
CA ILE A 70 20.71 -10.10 -10.36
C ILE A 70 20.23 -11.28 -9.51
N ILE A 71 18.96 -11.65 -9.63
CA ILE A 71 18.36 -12.74 -8.86
C ILE A 71 19.07 -14.07 -9.12
N LYS A 72 19.38 -14.38 -10.39
CA LYS A 72 20.13 -15.59 -10.75
C LYS A 72 21.52 -15.61 -10.14
N ASN A 73 22.23 -14.49 -10.10
CA ASN A 73 23.56 -14.41 -9.52
C ASN A 73 23.51 -14.66 -8.00
N ILE A 74 22.59 -14.00 -7.29
CA ILE A 74 22.38 -14.24 -5.85
C ILE A 74 22.03 -15.71 -5.59
N LYS A 75 21.19 -16.32 -6.44
CA LYS A 75 20.82 -17.74 -6.31
C LYS A 75 22.00 -18.68 -6.55
N LYS A 76 22.89 -18.37 -7.50
CA LYS A 76 24.12 -19.16 -7.79
C LYS A 76 25.09 -19.18 -6.61
N GLU A 77 25.08 -18.15 -5.78
CA GLU A 77 25.85 -18.11 -4.51
C GLU A 77 25.21 -18.93 -3.37
N GLY A 78 24.16 -19.70 -3.66
CA GLY A 78 23.47 -20.52 -2.66
C GLY A 78 22.48 -19.77 -1.78
N LYS A 79 22.30 -18.45 -1.97
CA LYS A 79 21.31 -17.65 -1.23
C LYS A 79 19.89 -17.89 -1.77
N LYS A 80 18.88 -17.49 -1.00
CA LYS A 80 17.46 -17.52 -1.41
C LYS A 80 16.94 -16.08 -1.58
N PRO A 81 16.90 -15.56 -2.83
CA PRO A 81 16.43 -14.21 -3.09
C PRO A 81 15.00 -13.96 -2.59
N VAL A 82 14.77 -12.78 -2.03
CA VAL A 82 13.45 -12.22 -1.72
C VAL A 82 13.34 -10.89 -2.42
N PHE A 83 12.40 -10.77 -3.36
CA PHE A 83 12.14 -9.56 -4.10
C PHE A 83 10.90 -8.87 -3.53
N ILE A 84 11.08 -7.64 -3.05
CA ILE A 84 10.03 -6.85 -2.40
C ILE A 84 9.74 -5.63 -3.28
N ILE A 85 8.46 -5.41 -3.57
CA ILE A 85 7.97 -4.23 -4.28
C ILE A 85 6.94 -3.56 -3.39
N ASP A 86 7.29 -2.38 -2.90
CA ASP A 86 6.38 -1.54 -2.15
C ASP A 86 5.56 -0.65 -3.08
N GLU A 87 4.34 -0.30 -2.66
CA GLU A 87 3.44 0.60 -3.39
C GLU A 87 3.15 0.16 -4.85
N LEU A 88 2.82 -1.12 -5.04
CA LEU A 88 2.54 -1.75 -6.35
C LEU A 88 1.51 -0.99 -7.18
N GLN A 89 0.53 -0.32 -6.56
CA GLN A 89 -0.49 0.46 -7.26
C GLN A 89 0.10 1.60 -8.09
N LYS A 90 1.25 2.15 -7.70
CA LYS A 90 1.96 3.15 -8.50
C LYS A 90 2.37 2.61 -9.87
N ILE A 91 2.58 1.30 -10.00
CA ILE A 91 2.84 0.66 -11.30
C ILE A 91 1.56 0.58 -12.13
N GLY A 92 0.41 0.36 -11.49
CA GLY A 92 -0.90 0.31 -12.15
C GLY A 92 -1.41 1.68 -12.61
N ASP A 93 -1.08 2.75 -11.91
CA ASP A 93 -1.52 4.12 -12.22
C ASP A 93 -0.74 4.77 -13.37
N ILE A 94 0.40 4.19 -13.73
CA ILE A 94 1.18 4.62 -14.89
C ILE A 94 0.31 4.34 -16.13
N LYS A 95 -0.15 5.42 -16.79
CA LYS A 95 -0.97 5.45 -18.01
C LYS A 95 -0.28 4.84 -19.25
N ILE A 96 0.47 3.76 -19.07
CA ILE A 96 1.25 3.11 -20.09
C ILE A 96 0.67 1.72 -20.24
N ASP A 97 -0.52 1.73 -20.85
CA ASP A 97 -1.37 0.62 -21.25
C ASP A 97 -1.57 -0.49 -20.21
N GLY A 98 -2.78 -1.04 -20.13
CA GLY A 98 -3.06 -2.18 -19.25
C GLY A 98 -2.02 -3.33 -19.33
N PHE A 99 -1.25 -3.44 -20.42
CA PHE A 99 -0.16 -4.40 -20.62
C PHE A 99 0.97 -4.38 -19.57
N LEU A 100 1.36 -3.25 -18.97
CA LEU A 100 2.55 -3.24 -18.11
C LEU A 100 2.34 -4.01 -16.80
N ILE A 101 1.19 -3.85 -16.14
CA ILE A 101 0.92 -4.57 -14.89
C ILE A 101 0.84 -6.09 -15.13
N TYR A 102 0.31 -6.51 -16.29
CA TYR A 102 0.33 -7.91 -16.72
C TYR A 102 1.75 -8.43 -16.92
N ASP A 103 2.60 -7.66 -17.60
CA ASP A 103 4.02 -8.03 -17.80
C ASP A 103 4.76 -8.17 -16.47
N VAL A 104 4.47 -7.30 -15.50
CA VAL A 104 5.01 -7.36 -14.14
C VAL A 104 4.58 -8.62 -13.41
N PHE A 105 3.29 -8.96 -13.45
CA PHE A 105 2.80 -10.21 -12.83
C PHE A 105 3.33 -11.46 -13.52
N ASN A 106 3.40 -11.47 -14.84
CA ASN A 106 4.04 -12.56 -15.60
C ASN A 106 5.50 -12.72 -15.19
N PHE A 107 6.22 -11.61 -14.97
CA PHE A 107 7.58 -11.66 -14.46
C PHE A 107 7.66 -12.28 -13.05
N PHE A 108 6.74 -11.96 -12.14
CA PHE A 108 6.71 -12.59 -10.81
C PHE A 108 6.41 -14.09 -10.89
N ILE A 109 5.49 -14.50 -11.76
CA ILE A 109 5.18 -15.91 -12.02
C ILE A 109 6.42 -16.63 -12.55
N ARG A 110 7.13 -16.02 -13.51
CA ARG A 110 8.40 -16.55 -14.05
C ARG A 110 9.42 -16.79 -12.94
N LEU A 111 9.61 -15.81 -12.05
CA LEU A 111 10.57 -15.91 -10.94
C LEU A 111 10.21 -16.99 -9.92
N THR A 112 8.93 -17.10 -9.56
CA THR A 112 8.46 -17.89 -8.41
C THR A 112 7.96 -19.29 -8.78
N LYS A 113 7.27 -19.45 -9.91
CA LYS A 113 6.57 -20.68 -10.30
C LYS A 113 7.24 -21.42 -11.45
N GLU A 114 7.97 -20.73 -12.31
CA GLU A 114 8.64 -21.37 -13.46
C GLU A 114 10.12 -21.65 -13.16
N LEU A 115 10.83 -20.63 -12.66
CA LEU A 115 12.26 -20.75 -12.35
C LEU A 115 12.53 -21.17 -10.91
N HIS A 116 11.59 -20.93 -9.99
CA HIS A 116 11.73 -21.20 -8.55
C HIS A 116 13.02 -20.60 -7.93
N ILE A 117 13.42 -19.43 -8.40
CA ILE A 117 14.69 -18.78 -8.01
C ILE A 117 14.51 -17.66 -7.00
N CYS A 118 13.28 -17.25 -6.69
CA CYS A 118 13.01 -16.09 -5.85
C CYS A 118 11.65 -16.21 -5.15
N HIS A 119 11.50 -15.57 -4.00
CA HIS A 119 10.20 -15.24 -3.41
C HIS A 119 9.83 -13.79 -3.73
N VAL A 120 8.57 -13.51 -4.03
CA VAL A 120 8.12 -12.15 -4.35
C VAL A 120 7.08 -11.68 -3.33
N PHE A 121 7.28 -10.50 -2.76
CA PHE A 121 6.29 -9.76 -1.98
C PHE A 121 5.96 -8.46 -2.73
N ALA A 122 4.69 -8.27 -3.07
CA ALA A 122 4.20 -7.02 -3.62
C ALA A 122 3.19 -6.42 -2.65
N LEU A 123 3.45 -5.19 -2.19
CA LEU A 123 2.65 -4.49 -1.19
C LEU A 123 1.88 -3.36 -1.86
N SER A 124 0.68 -3.09 -1.36
CA SER A 124 -0.11 -1.93 -1.77
C SER A 124 -0.96 -1.46 -0.60
N SER A 125 -1.07 -0.14 -0.46
CA SER A 125 -1.97 0.52 0.48
C SER A 125 -3.36 0.79 -0.12
N ASP A 126 -3.54 0.62 -1.44
CA ASP A 126 -4.81 0.82 -2.13
C ASP A 126 -5.61 -0.49 -2.23
N SER A 127 -6.65 -0.60 -1.41
CA SER A 127 -7.54 -1.77 -1.42
C SER A 127 -8.33 -1.94 -2.71
N LEU A 128 -8.70 -0.86 -3.42
CA LEU A 128 -9.39 -0.96 -4.72
C LEU A 128 -8.43 -1.46 -5.80
N PHE A 129 -7.15 -1.11 -5.72
CA PHE A 129 -6.13 -1.68 -6.59
C PHE A 129 -5.98 -3.18 -6.33
N ILE A 130 -5.88 -3.60 -5.06
CA ILE A 130 -5.81 -5.03 -4.72
C ILE A 130 -7.07 -5.79 -5.14
N GLU A 131 -8.27 -5.21 -4.99
CA GLU A 131 -9.52 -5.81 -5.47
C GLU A 131 -9.48 -6.05 -6.99
N ARG A 132 -8.95 -5.10 -7.79
CA ARG A 132 -8.74 -5.29 -9.23
C ARG A 132 -7.78 -6.44 -9.50
N VAL A 133 -6.63 -6.45 -8.83
CA VAL A 133 -5.59 -7.49 -8.98
C VAL A 133 -6.11 -8.86 -8.56
N TYR A 134 -6.96 -8.95 -7.53
CA TYR A 134 -7.59 -10.17 -7.06
C TYR A 134 -8.55 -10.78 -8.09
N ALA A 135 -9.25 -9.92 -8.85
CA ALA A 135 -10.13 -10.34 -9.93
C ALA A 135 -9.39 -10.84 -11.20
N GLU A 136 -8.07 -10.65 -11.28
CA GLU A 136 -7.28 -11.08 -12.45
C GLU A 136 -7.09 -12.59 -12.50
N ALA A 137 -7.68 -13.23 -13.52
CA ALA A 137 -7.59 -14.69 -13.72
C ALA A 137 -6.14 -15.21 -13.84
N MET A 138 -5.20 -14.35 -14.25
CA MET A 138 -3.78 -14.71 -14.33
C MET A 138 -3.17 -15.00 -12.95
N LEU A 139 -3.69 -14.41 -11.88
CA LEU A 139 -3.15 -14.59 -10.52
C LEU A 139 -3.95 -15.61 -9.70
N GLN A 140 -5.11 -16.06 -10.21
CA GLN A 140 -5.95 -17.05 -9.56
C GLN A 140 -5.15 -18.33 -9.24
N GLY A 141 -5.05 -18.65 -7.94
CA GLY A 141 -4.28 -19.80 -7.45
C GLY A 141 -2.75 -19.67 -7.58
N ARG A 142 -2.25 -18.50 -8.02
CA ARG A 142 -0.81 -18.24 -8.23
C ARG A 142 -0.21 -17.26 -7.22
N ALA A 143 -1.05 -16.48 -6.51
CA ALA A 143 -0.66 -15.53 -5.48
C ALA A 143 -1.35 -15.81 -4.13
N ASN A 144 -0.66 -15.47 -3.05
CA ASN A 144 -1.24 -15.41 -1.69
C ASN A 144 -1.51 -13.96 -1.33
N TYR A 145 -2.68 -13.68 -0.78
CA TYR A 145 -3.07 -12.34 -0.34
C TYR A 145 -3.02 -12.28 1.18
N ILE A 146 -2.25 -11.33 1.72
CA ILE A 146 -2.05 -11.17 3.16
C ILE A 146 -2.44 -9.74 3.51
N LEU A 147 -3.45 -9.59 4.36
CA LEU A 147 -3.79 -8.31 4.95
C LEU A 147 -2.86 -8.04 6.13
N VAL A 148 -2.10 -6.96 6.05
CA VAL A 148 -1.37 -6.39 7.20
C VAL A 148 -2.24 -5.24 7.74
N ASP A 149 -2.92 -5.49 8.85
CA ASP A 149 -3.87 -4.56 9.48
C ASP A 149 -3.25 -3.86 10.69
N ASP A 150 -4.00 -2.93 11.27
CA ASP A 150 -3.69 -2.33 12.57
C ASP A 150 -3.54 -3.40 13.68
N PHE A 151 -2.89 -3.04 14.79
CA PHE A 151 -2.77 -3.93 15.95
C PHE A 151 -4.16 -4.36 16.47
N ASP A 152 -4.26 -5.61 16.92
CA ASP A 152 -5.39 -6.02 17.74
C ASP A 152 -5.34 -5.36 19.13
N GLU A 153 -6.43 -5.47 19.88
CA GLU A 153 -6.55 -4.86 21.22
C GLU A 153 -5.42 -5.27 22.15
N GLN A 154 -5.07 -6.56 22.18
CA GLN A 154 -4.03 -7.08 23.05
C GLN A 154 -2.66 -6.52 22.69
N THR A 155 -2.36 -6.44 21.38
CA THR A 155 -1.12 -5.90 20.85
C THR A 155 -1.02 -4.39 21.07
N THR A 156 -2.13 -3.65 20.93
CA THR A 156 -2.19 -2.22 21.29
C THR A 156 -1.86 -1.99 22.75
N LYS A 157 -2.52 -2.73 23.66
CA LYS A 157 -2.29 -2.59 25.11
C LYS A 157 -0.83 -2.90 25.46
N LYS A 158 -0.26 -3.98 24.92
CA LYS A 158 1.17 -4.31 25.07
C LYS A 158 2.11 -3.26 24.48
N PHE A 159 1.74 -2.65 23.36
CA PHE A 159 2.54 -1.57 22.75
C PHE A 159 2.57 -0.34 23.65
N LEU A 160 1.42 0.09 24.16
CA LEU A 160 1.28 1.26 25.05
C LEU A 160 1.93 1.02 26.42
N GLU A 161 1.84 -0.19 26.96
CA GLU A 161 2.47 -0.58 28.23
C GLU A 161 3.99 -0.35 28.22
N LYS A 162 4.66 -0.59 27.09
CA LYS A 162 6.11 -0.33 26.94
C LYS A 162 6.51 1.13 27.13
N TYR A 163 5.56 2.05 27.01
CA TYR A 163 5.76 3.49 27.20
C TYR A 163 5.16 4.01 28.51
N ASN A 164 4.89 3.11 29.46
CA ASN A 164 4.35 3.42 30.79
C ASN A 164 2.98 4.14 30.75
N ILE A 165 2.18 3.89 29.70
CA ILE A 165 0.80 4.39 29.62
C ILE A 165 -0.07 3.61 30.59
N SER A 166 -0.88 4.30 31.40
CA SER A 166 -1.74 3.66 32.40
C SER A 166 -2.82 2.78 31.75
N LYS A 167 -3.31 1.75 32.45
CA LYS A 167 -4.36 0.85 31.90
C LYS A 167 -5.61 1.61 31.46
N GLU A 168 -6.03 2.63 32.20
CA GLU A 168 -7.16 3.48 31.84
C GLU A 168 -6.91 4.24 30.53
N GLU A 169 -5.76 4.88 30.40
CA GLU A 169 -5.36 5.55 29.16
C GLU A 169 -5.19 4.59 27.98
N GLN A 170 -4.82 3.33 28.22
CA GLN A 170 -4.75 2.30 27.18
C GLN A 170 -6.14 1.98 26.63
N GLU A 171 -7.15 1.83 27.48
CA GLU A 171 -8.54 1.63 27.05
C GLU A 171 -9.04 2.84 26.26
N ILE A 172 -8.77 4.05 26.76
CA ILE A 172 -9.15 5.30 26.07
C ILE A 172 -8.49 5.34 24.68
N ALA A 173 -7.18 5.15 24.60
CA ALA A 173 -6.44 5.18 23.33
C ALA A 173 -6.96 4.13 22.34
N TYR A 174 -7.19 2.89 22.80
CA TYR A 174 -7.73 1.84 21.94
C TYR A 174 -9.15 2.17 21.44
N ASN A 175 -10.01 2.68 22.32
CA ASN A 175 -11.37 3.04 21.95
C ASN A 175 -11.44 4.12 20.88
N TYR A 176 -10.52 5.10 20.91
CA TYR A 176 -10.46 6.21 19.95
C TYR A 176 -9.65 5.92 18.68
N PHE A 177 -8.51 5.23 18.82
CA PHE A 177 -7.53 5.07 17.75
C PHE A 177 -7.39 3.64 17.24
N GLY A 178 -7.93 2.65 17.96
CA GLY A 178 -7.76 1.25 17.65
C GLY A 178 -6.30 0.84 17.80
N GLY A 179 -5.76 0.14 16.78
CA GLY A 179 -4.38 -0.35 16.80
C GLY A 179 -3.42 0.35 15.85
N LYS A 180 -3.76 1.53 15.35
CA LYS A 180 -2.95 2.22 14.33
C LYS A 180 -1.62 2.70 14.91
N PRO A 181 -0.46 2.10 14.55
CA PRO A 181 0.79 2.30 15.28
C PRO A 181 1.27 3.75 15.27
N ARG A 182 1.17 4.44 14.13
CA ARG A 182 1.56 5.85 14.00
C ARG A 182 0.74 6.77 14.91
N THR A 183 -0.58 6.59 14.93
CA THR A 183 -1.48 7.39 15.78
C THR A 183 -1.25 7.12 17.26
N LEU A 184 -0.99 5.86 17.63
CA LEU A 184 -0.61 5.51 19.01
C LEU A 184 0.73 6.13 19.41
N ALA A 185 1.71 6.19 18.52
CA ALA A 185 2.98 6.87 18.78
C ALA A 185 2.80 8.37 19.01
N ASP A 186 1.99 9.05 18.18
CA ASP A 186 1.67 10.46 18.35
C ASP A 186 0.92 10.70 19.68
N TYR A 187 0.00 9.82 20.06
CA TYR A 187 -0.69 9.86 21.36
C TYR A 187 0.27 9.70 22.55
N ILE A 188 1.26 8.81 22.46
CA ILE A 188 2.27 8.63 23.51
C ILE A 188 3.07 9.93 23.71
N LEU A 189 3.43 10.60 22.61
CA LEU A 189 4.24 11.82 22.59
C LEU A 189 3.45 13.10 22.91
N ALA A 190 2.12 13.03 22.94
CA ALA A 190 1.27 14.20 23.19
C ALA A 190 1.45 14.73 24.63
N ASN A 191 1.70 16.04 24.76
CA ASN A 191 1.73 16.72 26.05
C ASN A 191 0.38 16.68 26.78
N ASP A 192 -0.70 16.80 26.00
CA ASP A 192 -2.08 16.69 26.47
C ASP A 192 -2.81 15.70 25.56
N ARG A 193 -3.00 14.49 26.10
CA ARG A 193 -3.61 13.35 25.41
C ARG A 193 -5.10 13.56 25.14
N ASN A 194 -5.82 14.22 26.03
CA ASN A 194 -7.24 14.50 25.85
C ASN A 194 -7.45 15.51 24.73
N LYS A 195 -6.66 16.59 24.76
CA LYS A 195 -6.67 17.58 23.67
C LYS A 195 -6.28 16.96 22.32
N TYR A 196 -5.30 16.06 22.31
CA TYR A 196 -4.93 15.32 21.11
C TYR A 196 -6.10 14.48 20.55
N ILE A 197 -6.82 13.75 21.41
CA ILE A 197 -8.00 12.98 21.01
C ILE A 197 -9.07 13.91 20.41
N GLU A 198 -9.43 14.99 21.10
CA GLU A 198 -10.45 15.95 20.65
C GLU A 198 -10.08 16.55 19.30
N GLN A 199 -8.83 16.99 19.13
CA GLN A 199 -8.33 17.56 17.90
C GLN A 199 -8.42 16.55 16.74
N MET A 200 -7.93 15.33 16.93
CA MET A 200 -7.93 14.30 15.90
C MET A 200 -9.35 13.96 15.43
N ILE A 201 -10.33 13.88 16.36
CA ILE A 201 -11.73 13.61 16.01
C ILE A 201 -12.32 14.80 15.25
N LEU A 202 -12.07 16.02 15.73
CA LEU A 202 -12.59 17.24 15.10
C LEU A 202 -12.06 17.42 13.68
N GLU A 203 -10.76 17.23 13.48
CA GLU A 203 -10.11 17.29 12.17
C GLU A 203 -10.75 16.25 11.23
N ARG A 204 -10.80 14.99 11.66
CA ARG A 204 -11.33 13.92 10.78
C ARG A 204 -12.81 14.10 10.46
N LYS A 205 -13.61 14.54 11.44
CA LYS A 205 -15.02 14.89 11.26
C LYS A 205 -15.19 16.02 10.25
N SER A 206 -14.35 17.06 10.34
CA SER A 206 -14.38 18.20 9.43
C SER A 206 -14.01 17.81 8.00
N GLU A 207 -12.99 16.96 7.82
CA GLU A 207 -12.61 16.41 6.53
C GLU A 207 -13.75 15.63 5.86
N ILE A 208 -14.37 14.68 6.59
CA ILE A 208 -15.48 13.87 6.06
C ILE A 208 -16.67 14.77 5.72
N LYS A 209 -17.02 15.74 6.57
CA LYS A 209 -18.09 16.70 6.27
C LYS A 209 -17.80 17.52 5.02
N SER A 210 -16.56 17.97 4.82
CA SER A 210 -16.20 18.70 3.60
C SER A 210 -16.40 17.83 2.36
N ILE A 211 -15.89 16.59 2.39
CA ILE A 211 -16.06 15.64 1.28
C ILE A 211 -17.54 15.42 0.95
N LEU A 212 -18.38 15.20 1.97
CA LEU A 212 -19.81 14.99 1.77
C LEU A 212 -20.51 16.25 1.24
N ARG A 213 -20.14 17.44 1.75
CA ARG A 213 -20.68 18.72 1.29
C ARG A 213 -20.32 18.96 -0.17
N ASP A 214 -19.09 18.69 -0.58
CA ASP A 214 -18.62 18.90 -1.95
C ASP A 214 -19.44 18.04 -2.93
N VAL A 215 -19.71 16.77 -2.61
CA VAL A 215 -20.59 15.91 -3.41
C VAL A 215 -22.02 16.45 -3.45
N ARG A 216 -22.53 16.98 -2.34
CA ARG A 216 -23.89 17.56 -2.28
C ARG A 216 -24.03 18.81 -3.14
N GLU A 217 -23.01 19.66 -3.17
CA GLU A 217 -23.05 20.97 -3.84
C GLU A 217 -22.65 20.89 -5.32
N PHE A 218 -21.71 20.02 -5.66
CA PHE A 218 -21.11 19.96 -7.00
C PHE A 218 -21.30 18.61 -7.70
N GLY A 219 -21.71 17.57 -6.99
CA GLY A 219 -21.63 16.19 -7.46
C GLY A 219 -20.19 15.69 -7.51
N ASP A 220 -20.02 14.39 -7.74
CA ASP A 220 -18.73 13.78 -8.08
C ASP A 220 -18.98 12.51 -8.91
N GLU A 221 -17.92 11.94 -9.48
CA GLU A 221 -17.98 10.68 -10.22
C GLU A 221 -16.82 9.76 -9.85
N ILE A 222 -17.08 8.45 -9.88
CA ILE A 222 -16.01 7.44 -9.89
C ILE A 222 -15.80 6.94 -11.31
N LYS A 223 -14.53 6.75 -11.69
CA LYS A 223 -14.19 6.12 -12.96
C LYS A 223 -14.03 4.63 -12.76
N VAL A 224 -14.83 3.85 -13.48
CA VAL A 224 -14.66 2.41 -13.60
C VAL A 224 -14.31 2.12 -15.04
N ARG A 225 -13.05 1.73 -15.27
CA ARG A 225 -12.45 1.69 -16.61
C ARG A 225 -12.57 3.09 -17.24
N ASP A 226 -13.12 3.19 -18.45
CA ASP A 226 -13.27 4.45 -19.17
C ASP A 226 -14.66 5.09 -19.01
N LYS A 227 -15.47 4.62 -18.04
CA LYS A 227 -16.82 5.13 -17.79
C LYS A 227 -16.90 5.81 -16.42
N GLY A 228 -17.41 7.03 -16.41
CA GLY A 228 -17.78 7.76 -15.20
C GLY A 228 -19.14 7.29 -14.69
N PHE A 229 -19.24 7.08 -13.38
CA PHE A 229 -20.49 6.79 -12.70
C PHE A 229 -20.73 7.85 -11.62
N PRO A 230 -21.90 8.50 -11.61
CA PRO A 230 -22.19 9.57 -10.67
C PRO A 230 -22.24 9.04 -9.24
N VAL A 231 -21.79 9.88 -8.32
CA VAL A 231 -21.88 9.68 -6.88
C VAL A 231 -22.82 10.75 -6.34
N SER A 232 -23.86 10.33 -5.62
CA SER A 232 -24.79 11.25 -4.95
C SER A 232 -24.60 11.24 -3.44
N TYR A 233 -24.87 12.38 -2.82
CA TYR A 233 -24.79 12.58 -1.38
C TYR A 233 -25.68 11.59 -0.61
N GLU A 234 -26.87 11.31 -1.13
CA GLU A 234 -27.87 10.42 -0.51
C GLU A 234 -27.32 9.00 -0.37
N ILE A 235 -26.72 8.46 -1.43
CA ILE A 235 -26.16 7.10 -1.44
C ILE A 235 -24.94 7.01 -0.51
N LEU A 236 -24.11 8.07 -0.46
CA LEU A 236 -23.02 8.13 0.51
C LEU A 236 -23.54 8.12 1.95
N LEU A 237 -24.56 8.92 2.26
CA LEU A 237 -25.13 9.00 3.59
C LEU A 237 -25.80 7.69 4.01
N GLU A 238 -26.56 7.04 3.11
CA GLU A 238 -27.13 5.71 3.34
C GLU A 238 -26.05 4.67 3.62
N THR A 239 -24.94 4.72 2.87
CA THR A 239 -23.79 3.83 3.09
C THR A 239 -23.16 4.07 4.46
N LEU A 240 -22.93 5.33 4.85
CA LEU A 240 -22.36 5.65 6.16
C LEU A 240 -23.29 5.24 7.31
N LYS A 241 -24.61 5.38 7.16
CA LYS A 241 -25.61 4.94 8.16
C LYS A 241 -25.52 3.46 8.47
N LYS A 242 -25.10 2.60 7.52
CA LYS A 242 -24.92 1.16 7.76
C LYS A 242 -23.85 0.86 8.81
N PHE A 243 -22.95 1.80 9.10
CA PHE A 243 -21.88 1.67 10.08
C PHE A 243 -22.16 2.32 11.44
N LYS A 244 -23.40 2.79 11.65
CA LYS A 244 -23.79 3.41 12.93
C LYS A 244 -23.57 2.46 14.10
N GLU A 245 -24.05 1.22 14.00
CA GLU A 245 -23.99 0.22 15.08
C GLU A 245 -23.01 -0.94 14.82
N THR A 246 -22.39 -0.97 13.65
CA THR A 246 -21.54 -2.09 13.21
C THR A 246 -20.25 -1.59 12.56
N GLU A 247 -19.14 -2.29 12.79
CA GLU A 247 -17.83 -1.89 12.25
C GLU A 247 -17.55 -2.48 10.87
N LYS A 248 -18.23 -3.58 10.52
CA LYS A 248 -18.06 -4.33 9.27
C LYS A 248 -19.40 -4.63 8.63
N ARG A 249 -19.41 -4.63 7.30
CA ARG A 249 -20.54 -5.00 6.45
C ARG A 249 -20.03 -5.85 5.29
N ASN A 250 -20.80 -6.81 4.82
CA ASN A 250 -20.41 -7.54 3.60
C ASN A 250 -20.39 -6.56 2.41
N SER A 251 -19.51 -6.80 1.43
CA SER A 251 -19.36 -5.84 0.32
C SER A 251 -20.63 -5.71 -0.52
N ASP A 252 -21.39 -6.79 -0.67
CA ASP A 252 -22.67 -6.85 -1.41
C ASP A 252 -23.79 -6.02 -0.75
N GLU A 253 -23.68 -5.73 0.54
CA GLU A 253 -24.59 -4.84 1.25
C GLU A 253 -24.30 -3.35 0.96
N ILE A 254 -23.18 -3.01 0.33
CA ILE A 254 -22.74 -1.63 0.10
C ILE A 254 -22.92 -1.26 -1.37
N ASN A 255 -23.46 -0.07 -1.65
CA ASN A 255 -23.53 0.42 -3.01
C ASN A 255 -22.13 0.59 -3.61
N GLU A 256 -21.90 0.05 -4.80
CA GLU A 256 -20.56 -0.03 -5.40
C GLU A 256 -19.95 1.35 -5.71
N THR A 257 -20.75 2.34 -6.13
CA THR A 257 -20.22 3.69 -6.40
C THR A 257 -19.82 4.39 -5.10
N ALA A 258 -20.63 4.25 -4.04
CA ALA A 258 -20.30 4.76 -2.72
C ALA A 258 -19.11 4.04 -2.09
N LYS A 259 -19.01 2.71 -2.22
CA LYS A 259 -17.87 1.90 -1.75
C LYS A 259 -16.57 2.46 -2.34
N ARG A 260 -16.47 2.50 -3.66
CA ARG A 260 -15.27 2.98 -4.37
C ARG A 260 -14.97 4.43 -4.03
N TYR A 261 -15.99 5.28 -3.98
CA TYR A 261 -15.80 6.69 -3.63
C TYR A 261 -15.23 6.86 -2.22
N LEU A 262 -15.87 6.27 -1.21
CA LEU A 262 -15.43 6.40 0.19
C LEU A 262 -14.08 5.73 0.47
N VAL A 263 -13.76 4.63 -0.22
CA VAL A 263 -12.42 4.02 -0.15
C VAL A 263 -11.38 4.96 -0.79
N SER A 264 -11.67 5.55 -1.95
CA SER A 264 -10.74 6.50 -2.59
C SER A 264 -10.44 7.74 -1.74
N LYS A 265 -11.35 8.10 -0.83
CA LYS A 265 -11.18 9.19 0.15
C LYS A 265 -10.62 8.72 1.51
N ASN A 266 -10.14 7.48 1.61
CA ASN A 266 -9.61 6.87 2.84
C ASN A 266 -10.60 6.88 4.03
N ILE A 267 -11.91 6.84 3.75
CA ILE A 267 -12.96 6.77 4.77
C ILE A 267 -13.28 5.32 5.09
N LEU A 268 -13.44 4.51 4.05
CA LEU A 268 -13.67 3.07 4.15
C LEU A 268 -12.47 2.28 3.62
N PHE A 269 -12.43 0.99 3.98
CA PHE A 269 -11.49 -0.01 3.50
C PHE A 269 -12.29 -1.22 3.01
N ALA A 270 -11.92 -1.78 1.85
CA ALA A 270 -12.53 -2.99 1.31
C ALA A 270 -11.55 -4.17 1.37
N ASP A 271 -11.95 -5.27 2.01
CA ASP A 271 -11.19 -6.52 2.04
C ASP A 271 -11.74 -7.45 0.95
N CYS A 272 -11.03 -7.57 -0.17
CA CYS A 272 -11.46 -8.40 -1.30
C CYS A 272 -11.39 -9.91 -1.03
N VAL A 273 -10.61 -10.36 -0.04
CA VAL A 273 -10.44 -11.80 0.25
C VAL A 273 -11.54 -12.30 1.17
N LYS A 274 -11.86 -11.50 2.20
CA LYS A 274 -12.91 -11.80 3.18
C LYS A 274 -14.26 -11.18 2.82
N ASP A 275 -14.30 -10.42 1.74
CA ASP A 275 -15.47 -9.77 1.16
C ASP A 275 -16.30 -8.90 2.14
N TYR A 276 -15.60 -8.01 2.85
CA TYR A 276 -16.25 -7.03 3.71
C TYR A 276 -15.68 -5.63 3.54
N VAL A 277 -16.49 -4.65 3.93
CA VAL A 277 -16.12 -3.24 4.02
C VAL A 277 -16.13 -2.82 5.48
N LYS A 278 -15.11 -2.08 5.90
CA LYS A 278 -14.99 -1.46 7.24
C LYS A 278 -14.55 0.00 7.10
N GLN A 279 -14.50 0.72 8.21
CA GLN A 279 -13.85 2.03 8.20
C GLN A 279 -12.33 1.86 8.09
N GLN A 280 -11.68 2.80 7.42
CA GLN A 280 -10.22 2.78 7.26
C GLN A 280 -9.47 2.88 8.60
N SER A 281 -10.13 3.38 9.65
CA SER A 281 -9.57 3.46 11.01
C SER A 281 -10.68 3.61 12.05
N ARG A 282 -10.33 3.40 13.33
CA ARG A 282 -11.25 3.64 14.46
C ARG A 282 -11.74 5.09 14.51
N ILE A 283 -10.86 6.04 14.21
CA ILE A 283 -11.23 7.46 14.19
C ILE A 283 -12.19 7.82 13.06
N ASN A 284 -12.11 7.14 11.91
CA ASN A 284 -13.11 7.27 10.86
C ASN A 284 -14.49 6.82 11.36
N LEU A 285 -14.57 5.69 12.05
CA LEU A 285 -15.83 5.19 12.63
C LEU A 285 -16.44 6.20 13.61
N ILE A 286 -15.63 6.75 14.51
CA ILE A 286 -16.10 7.74 15.48
C ILE A 286 -16.56 9.01 14.78
N ALA A 287 -15.76 9.55 13.85
CA ALA A 287 -16.12 10.73 13.08
C ALA A 287 -17.44 10.54 12.31
N ILE A 288 -17.63 9.39 11.66
CA ILE A 288 -18.88 9.04 10.97
C ILE A 288 -20.06 9.05 11.95
N ARG A 289 -19.93 8.36 13.09
CA ARG A 289 -20.99 8.32 14.11
C ARG A 289 -21.34 9.70 14.64
N GLU A 290 -20.35 10.56 14.86
CA GLU A 290 -20.55 11.94 15.28
C GLU A 290 -21.26 12.79 14.22
N ILE A 291 -20.93 12.61 12.94
CA ILE A 291 -21.65 13.28 11.84
C ILE A 291 -23.11 12.86 11.79
N LEU A 292 -23.37 11.55 11.93
CA LEU A 292 -24.73 10.99 11.89
C LEU A 292 -25.60 11.38 13.08
N LYS A 293 -25.03 11.91 14.18
CA LYS A 293 -25.80 12.45 15.30
C LYS A 293 -26.32 13.87 15.04
N GLU A 294 -25.73 14.58 14.07
CA GLU A 294 -26.08 15.96 13.73
C GLU A 294 -27.07 16.08 12.56
N ILE A 295 -27.34 14.97 11.86
CA ILE A 295 -28.24 14.88 10.72
C ILE A 295 -29.49 14.10 11.14
#